data_AF-A0A9C8TYQ9-F1
#
_entry.id   AF-A0A9C8TYQ9-F1
#
_cell.length_a   1.000
_cell.length_b   1.000
_cell.length_c   1.000
_cell.angle_alpha   90.00
_cell.angle_beta   90.00
_cell.angle_gamma   90.00
#
_symmetry.space_group_name_H-M   'P 1'
#
loop_
_entity.id
_entity.type
_entity.pdbx_description
1 polymer ?
#
loop_
_entity_poly.entity_id
_entity_poly.type
_entity_poly.pdbx_seq_one_letter_code
_entity_poly.pdbx_strand_id
1 'polypeptide(L)'
;VQQDLTAALKGMEVLILAVPHEPYLKLVPEDVVKAAGAPLAVIDCFGILSDEDIRRYFELGCEVKALGRGHIQRIKEDVRKKK
;
A
#
# COMPACT_ATOMS: atom_id res chain seq x y z
N VAL A 1 -17.11 -0.19 -14.75
CA VAL A 1 -15.96 0.34 -13.98
C VAL A 1 -16.53 1.07 -12.78
N GLN A 2 -16.13 0.72 -11.56
CA GLN A 2 -16.52 1.45 -10.33
C GLN A 2 -15.75 2.78 -10.30
N GLN A 3 -16.43 3.89 -10.02
CA GLN A 3 -15.83 5.23 -9.99
C GLN A 3 -15.47 5.70 -8.58
N ASP A 4 -16.10 5.13 -7.55
CA ASP A 4 -15.77 5.42 -6.16
C ASP A 4 -14.66 4.49 -5.65
N LEU A 5 -13.50 5.07 -5.36
CA LEU A 5 -12.32 4.31 -4.94
C LEU A 5 -12.53 3.63 -3.58
N THR A 6 -13.23 4.27 -2.63
CA THR A 6 -13.50 3.69 -1.31
C THR A 6 -14.44 2.49 -1.40
N ALA A 7 -15.48 2.58 -2.23
CA ALA A 7 -16.38 1.48 -2.52
C ALA A 7 -15.67 0.33 -3.25
N ALA A 8 -14.73 0.66 -4.14
CA ALA A 8 -13.91 -0.34 -4.83
C ALA A 8 -13.01 -1.12 -3.86
N LEU A 9 -12.48 -0.46 -2.82
CA LEU A 9 -11.56 -1.06 -1.84
C LEU A 9 -12.22 -2.04 -0.88
N LYS A 10 -13.53 -1.91 -0.62
CA LYS A 10 -14.23 -2.69 0.42
C LYS A 10 -14.09 -4.20 0.20
N GLY A 11 -13.44 -4.88 1.16
CA GLY A 11 -13.23 -6.32 1.13
C GLY A 11 -12.14 -6.79 0.16
N MET A 12 -11.33 -5.89 -0.40
CA MET A 12 -10.21 -6.27 -1.26
C MET A 12 -9.05 -6.88 -0.47
N GLU A 13 -8.47 -7.94 -1.02
CA GLU A 13 -7.26 -8.58 -0.47
C GLU A 13 -5.96 -8.00 -1.06
N VAL A 14 -6.05 -7.36 -2.24
CA VAL A 14 -4.90 -6.86 -3.00
C VAL A 14 -5.22 -5.54 -3.70
N LEU A 15 -4.34 -4.55 -3.56
CA LEU A 15 -4.35 -3.29 -4.31
C LEU A 15 -3.15 -3.25 -5.27
N ILE A 16 -3.39 -3.02 -6.56
CA ILE A 16 -2.35 -2.90 -7.59
C ILE A 16 -2.35 -1.48 -8.15
N LEU A 17 -1.27 -0.73 -7.90
CA LEU A 17 -1.02 0.59 -8.48
C LEU A 17 -0.30 0.42 -9.82
N ALA A 18 -1.10 0.17 -10.87
CA ALA A 18 -0.62 -0.15 -12.20
C ALA A 18 -0.32 1.09 -13.07
N VAL A 19 -0.59 2.30 -12.59
CA VAL A 19 -0.38 3.57 -13.31
C VAL A 19 -0.31 4.74 -12.31
N PRO A 20 0.43 5.83 -12.59
CA PRO A 20 0.59 6.96 -11.68
C PRO A 20 -0.53 8.01 -11.83
N HIS A 21 -1.79 7.63 -11.56
CA HIS A 21 -2.89 8.59 -11.56
C HIS A 21 -2.86 9.49 -10.32
N GLU A 22 -3.23 10.77 -10.50
CA GLU A 22 -3.23 11.78 -9.43
C GLU A 22 -3.95 11.33 -8.14
N PRO A 23 -5.11 10.66 -8.19
CA PRO A 23 -5.77 10.17 -6.97
C PRO A 23 -4.93 9.16 -6.18
N TYR A 24 -4.08 8.37 -6.84
CA TYR A 24 -3.26 7.35 -6.20
C TYR A 24 -2.03 7.93 -5.50
N LEU A 25 -1.52 9.06 -6.02
CA LEU A 25 -0.40 9.80 -5.41
C LEU A 25 -0.78 10.39 -4.04
N LYS A 26 -2.08 10.53 -3.78
CA LYS A 26 -2.64 11.13 -2.56
C LYS A 26 -3.28 10.08 -1.64
N LEU A 27 -3.09 8.79 -1.91
CA LEU A 27 -3.64 7.74 -1.05
C LEU A 27 -2.89 7.67 0.27
N VAL A 28 -3.64 7.82 1.36
CA VAL A 28 -3.12 7.65 2.72
C VAL A 28 -3.27 6.17 3.11
N PRO A 29 -2.19 5.48 3.55
CA PRO A 29 -2.22 4.06 3.86
C PRO A 29 -3.33 3.63 4.84
N GLU A 30 -3.58 4.43 5.88
CA GLU A 30 -4.62 4.18 6.88
C GLU A 30 -6.02 4.17 6.27
N ASP A 31 -6.30 5.12 5.37
CA ASP A 31 -7.60 5.24 4.73
C ASP A 31 -7.85 4.06 3.79
N VAL A 32 -6.81 3.60 3.10
CA VAL A 32 -6.87 2.40 2.24
C VAL A 32 -7.18 1.16 3.06
N VAL A 33 -6.44 0.90 4.14
CA VAL A 33 -6.66 -0.27 5.00
C VAL A 33 -8.02 -0.22 5.68
N LYS A 34 -8.45 0.96 6.15
CA LYS A 34 -9.77 1.17 6.74
C LYS A 34 -10.89 0.93 5.73
N ALA A 35 -10.75 1.40 4.50
CA ALA A 35 -11.70 1.17 3.44
C ALA A 35 -11.77 -0.32 3.06
N ALA A 36 -10.64 -1.00 3.00
CA ALA A 36 -10.57 -2.44 2.73
C ALA A 36 -11.18 -3.28 3.87
N GLY A 37 -11.04 -2.81 5.11
CA GLY A 37 -11.56 -3.46 6.33
C GLY A 37 -10.59 -4.48 6.94
N ALA A 38 -9.48 -4.78 6.28
CA ALA A 38 -8.41 -5.64 6.75
C ALA A 38 -7.08 -5.23 6.08
N PRO A 39 -5.92 -5.64 6.63
CA PRO A 39 -4.65 -5.51 5.94
C PRO A 39 -4.68 -6.25 4.60
N LEU A 40 -4.03 -5.66 3.59
CA LEU A 40 -4.05 -6.13 2.20
C LEU A 40 -2.62 -6.19 1.62
N ALA A 41 -2.44 -6.87 0.49
CA ALA A 41 -1.21 -6.78 -0.27
C ALA A 41 -1.24 -5.55 -1.19
N VAL A 42 -0.18 -4.75 -1.18
CA VAL A 42 -0.04 -3.55 -2.02
C VAL A 42 1.09 -3.77 -3.02
N ILE A 43 0.78 -3.65 -4.31
CA ILE A 43 1.72 -3.84 -5.41
C ILE A 43 1.88 -2.50 -6.13
N ASP A 44 3.10 -1.95 -6.11
CA ASP A 44 3.44 -0.70 -6.78
C ASP A 44 4.30 -0.97 -8.01
N CYS A 45 3.68 -0.86 -9.19
CA CYS A 45 4.33 -1.10 -10.46
C CYS A 45 5.09 0.11 -11.00
N PHE A 46 4.88 1.31 -10.44
CA PHE A 46 5.37 2.59 -10.97
C PHE A 46 6.24 3.39 -10.01
N GLY A 47 6.47 2.88 -8.79
CA GLY A 47 7.27 3.58 -7.79
C GLY A 47 6.55 4.80 -7.19
N ILE A 48 5.23 4.74 -7.11
CA ILE A 48 4.36 5.79 -6.57
C ILE A 48 4.50 5.92 -5.06
N LEU A 49 4.68 4.81 -4.34
CA LEU A 49 4.72 4.80 -2.88
C LEU A 49 6.08 5.29 -2.39
N SER A 50 6.11 6.22 -1.46
CA SER A 50 7.33 6.63 -0.76
C SER A 50 7.78 5.58 0.25
N ASP A 51 9.02 5.71 0.74
CA ASP A 51 9.52 4.82 1.80
C ASP A 51 8.74 4.97 3.12
N GLU A 52 8.14 6.14 3.35
CA GLU A 52 7.26 6.41 4.48
C GLU A 52 5.92 5.66 4.33
N ASP A 53 5.29 5.75 3.15
CA ASP A 53 4.06 5.02 2.86
C ASP A 53 4.26 3.51 3.01
N ILE A 54 5.35 2.99 2.44
CA ILE A 54 5.71 1.57 2.51
C ILE A 54 5.88 1.12 3.96
N ARG A 55 6.63 1.90 4.76
CA ARG A 55 6.79 1.62 6.20
C ARG A 55 5.44 1.58 6.89
N ARG A 56 4.57 2.54 6.58
CA ARG A 56 3.26 2.64 7.21
C ARG A 56 2.37 1.45 6.89
N TYR A 57 2.33 1.00 5.63
CA TYR A 57 1.65 -0.22 5.25
C TYR A 57 2.15 -1.44 6.04
N PHE A 58 3.48 -1.59 6.23
CA PHE A 58 4.00 -2.68 7.06
C PHE A 58 3.58 -2.59 8.54
N GLU A 59 3.55 -1.38 9.11
CA GLU A 59 3.07 -1.17 10.48
C GLU A 59 1.61 -1.58 10.65
N LEU A 60 0.79 -1.26 9.64
CA LEU A 60 -0.63 -1.64 9.53
C LEU A 60 -0.84 -3.13 9.24
N GLY A 61 0.23 -3.93 9.07
CA GLY A 61 0.16 -5.37 8.84
C GLY A 61 -0.02 -5.77 7.38
N CYS A 62 0.10 -4.83 6.45
CA CYS A 62 0.04 -5.10 5.02
C CYS A 62 1.36 -5.73 4.51
N GLU A 63 1.29 -6.32 3.32
CA GLU A 63 2.49 -6.72 2.56
C GLU A 63 2.68 -5.76 1.39
N VAL A 64 3.92 -5.35 1.11
CA VAL A 64 4.21 -4.45 -0.02
C VAL A 64 5.23 -5.08 -0.96
N LYS A 65 4.95 -5.01 -2.26
CA LYS A 65 5.90 -5.34 -3.34
C LYS A 65 5.97 -4.15 -4.30
N ALA A 66 7.18 -3.78 -4.73
CA ALA A 66 7.33 -2.69 -5.69
C ALA A 66 8.50 -2.92 -6.65
N LEU A 67 8.33 -2.44 -7.90
CA LEU A 67 9.34 -2.56 -8.96
C LEU A 67 10.56 -1.68 -8.64
N GLY A 68 11.77 -2.25 -8.73
CA GLY A 68 13.02 -1.49 -8.56
C GLY A 68 13.35 -1.06 -7.13
N ARG A 69 12.60 -1.54 -6.12
CA ARG A 69 12.71 -1.09 -4.72
C ARG A 69 13.24 -2.22 -3.83
N GLY A 70 14.46 -2.69 -4.09
CA GLY A 70 15.06 -3.83 -3.37
C GLY A 70 15.26 -3.63 -1.87
N HIS A 71 15.24 -2.38 -1.39
CA HIS A 71 15.39 -2.03 0.03
C HIS A 71 14.11 -2.17 0.86
N ILE A 72 12.95 -2.41 0.23
CA ILE A 72 11.66 -2.58 0.95
C ILE A 72 11.74 -3.69 2.01
N GLN A 73 12.51 -4.75 1.75
CA GLN A 73 12.72 -5.82 2.71
C GLN A 73 13.41 -5.34 3.99
N ARG A 74 14.35 -4.39 3.89
CA ARG A 74 15.00 -3.79 5.06
C ARG A 74 14.02 -2.95 5.88
N ILE A 75 13.18 -2.15 5.20
CA ILE A 75 12.11 -1.37 5.85
C ILE A 75 11.18 -2.30 6.64
N LYS A 76 10.77 -3.42 6.04
CA LYS A 76 9.92 -4.44 6.69
C LYS A 76 10.56 -5.03 7.94
N GLU A 77 11.85 -5.38 7.85
CA GLU A 77 12.62 -5.91 8.98
C GLU A 77 12.76 -4.89 10.12
N ASP A 78 12.99 -3.62 9.79
CA ASP A 78 13.07 -2.54 10.76
C ASP A 78 11.74 -2.33 11.50
N VAL A 79 10.61 -2.42 10.81
CA VAL A 79 9.27 -2.36 11.44
C VAL A 79 9.07 -3.55 12.39
N ARG A 80 9.48 -4.76 11.99
CA ARG A 80 9.36 -5.96 12.82
C ARG A 80 10.18 -5.90 14.10
N LYS A 81 11.39 -5.32 14.04
CA LYS A 81 12.28 -5.17 15.21
C LYS A 81 11.77 -4.17 16.24
N LYS A 82 10.89 -3.25 15.86
CA LYS A 82 10.31 -2.23 16.75
C LYS A 82 9.05 -2.69 17.49
N LYS A 83 8.47 -3.84 17.11
CA LYS A 83 7.36 -4.49 17.82
C LYS A 83 7.90 -5.41 18.91
#